data_AF-A0AAW3UZN8-F1
#
_entry.id   AF-A0AAW3UZN8-F1
#
_cell.length_a   1.000
_cell.length_b   1.000
_cell.length_c   1.000
_cell.angle_alpha   90.00
_cell.angle_beta   90.00
_cell.angle_gamma   90.00
#
_symmetry.space_group_name_H-M   'P 1'
#
loop_
_entity.id
_entity.type
_entity.pdbx_description
1 polymer ?
#
loop_
_entity_poly.entity_id
_entity_poly.type
_entity_poly.pdbx_seq_one_letter_code
_entity_poly.pdbx_strand_id
1 'polypeptide(L)'
;MSILGRAKLHEALSHKDINQRLIISPLLQESQIGPGSVDIRLGNEFIVTQKGNLASLDPGASEMGLGEKRRFEHKRYVERAEPFVLHPRELVLAATLEYFRLPSNLAGYVTSRSAWGRAGLVIATAVAVHPGFTGTVTLELVNLGEVPLILYPGLSVAQFVFFDCSGGEEYTGRFSGQISPQSSTPKAIEKKDLSFWCKRS
;
A
#
# COMPACT_ATOMS: atom_id res chain seq x y z
N MET A 1 3.95 -20.09 8.43
CA MET A 1 3.15 -18.84 8.42
C MET A 1 1.68 -19.24 8.40
N SER A 2 0.91 -18.91 9.45
CA SER A 2 -0.54 -19.19 9.51
C SER A 2 -1.29 -17.88 9.30
N ILE A 3 -2.32 -17.89 8.45
CA ILE A 3 -3.21 -16.74 8.27
C ILE A 3 -4.12 -16.64 9.51
N LEU A 4 -4.38 -15.42 9.98
CA LEU A 4 -5.33 -15.18 11.06
C LEU A 4 -6.76 -15.36 10.54
N GLY A 5 -7.45 -16.37 11.05
CA GLY A 5 -8.88 -16.54 10.82
C GLY A 5 -9.73 -15.51 11.58
N ARG A 6 -11.02 -15.40 11.20
CA ARG A 6 -11.98 -14.42 11.74
C ARG A 6 -11.96 -14.32 13.27
N ALA A 7 -12.00 -15.45 13.99
CA ALA A 7 -12.04 -15.45 15.45
C ALA A 7 -10.79 -14.79 16.07
N LYS A 8 -9.59 -15.11 15.53
CA LYS A 8 -8.33 -14.48 15.95
C LYS A 8 -8.27 -13.00 15.58
N LEU A 9 -8.84 -12.61 14.43
CA LEU A 9 -8.94 -11.19 14.07
C LEU A 9 -9.78 -10.42 15.09
N HIS A 10 -10.92 -10.97 15.52
CA HIS A 10 -11.73 -10.36 16.58
C HIS A 10 -10.98 -10.25 17.90
N GLU A 11 -10.25 -11.29 18.30
CA GLU A 11 -9.41 -11.26 19.49
C GLU A 11 -8.35 -10.15 19.39
N ALA A 12 -7.65 -10.06 18.26
CA ALA A 12 -6.63 -9.03 18.03
C ALA A 12 -7.22 -7.61 18.07
N LEU A 13 -8.41 -7.40 17.47
CA LEU A 13 -9.11 -6.11 17.46
C LEU A 13 -9.65 -5.70 18.84
N SER A 14 -10.01 -6.68 19.68
CA SER A 14 -10.59 -6.47 21.01
C SER A 14 -9.59 -6.60 22.17
N HIS A 15 -8.31 -6.82 21.86
CA HIS A 15 -7.26 -7.08 22.85
C HIS A 15 -7.20 -5.99 23.93
N LYS A 16 -7.16 -6.34 25.22
CA LYS A 16 -7.27 -5.35 26.31
C LYS A 16 -6.12 -4.35 26.35
N ASP A 17 -4.89 -4.83 26.19
CA ASP A 17 -3.71 -3.97 26.06
C ASP A 17 -3.68 -3.32 24.67
N ILE A 18 -3.66 -1.99 24.64
CA ILE A 18 -3.61 -1.20 23.41
C ILE A 18 -2.33 -1.46 22.60
N ASN A 19 -1.22 -1.78 23.26
CA ASN A 19 0.08 -2.06 22.62
C ASN A 19 0.09 -3.37 21.85
N GLN A 20 -0.77 -4.30 22.25
CA GLN A 20 -0.96 -5.59 21.58
C GLN A 20 -2.24 -5.63 20.73
N ARG A 21 -3.01 -4.54 20.70
CA ARG A 21 -4.27 -4.45 19.95
C ARG A 21 -4.01 -4.07 18.50
N LEU A 22 -4.61 -4.84 17.59
CA LEU A 22 -4.75 -4.46 16.19
C LEU A 22 -5.76 -3.31 16.08
N ILE A 23 -5.35 -2.20 15.48
CA ILE A 23 -6.24 -1.06 15.22
C ILE A 23 -6.45 -0.93 13.72
N ILE A 24 -7.72 -0.93 13.31
CA ILE A 24 -8.16 -0.62 11.94
C ILE A 24 -9.27 0.42 12.09
N SER A 25 -9.03 1.63 11.59
CA SER A 25 -9.98 2.74 11.78
C SER A 25 -10.13 3.60 10.52
N PRO A 26 -11.35 3.84 10.02
CA PRO A 26 -12.62 3.35 10.57
C PRO A 26 -12.91 1.92 10.13
N LEU A 27 -13.40 1.06 11.02
CA LEU A 27 -14.10 -0.17 10.63
C LEU A 27 -15.60 0.14 10.59
N LEU A 28 -16.16 0.36 9.39
CA LEU A 28 -17.54 0.85 9.26
C LEU A 28 -18.59 -0.25 9.41
N GLN A 29 -18.25 -1.48 9.04
CA GLN A 29 -19.18 -2.61 9.07
C GLN A 29 -18.47 -3.87 9.53
N GLU A 30 -19.17 -4.68 10.33
CA GLU A 30 -18.70 -5.99 10.78
C GLU A 30 -18.51 -6.99 9.62
N SER A 31 -19.23 -6.79 8.52
CA SER A 31 -19.09 -7.54 7.26
C SER A 31 -17.74 -7.31 6.56
N GLN A 32 -17.00 -6.24 6.89
CA GLN A 32 -15.65 -6.02 6.35
C GLN A 32 -14.67 -7.08 6.83
N ILE A 33 -14.88 -7.65 8.02
CA ILE A 33 -14.06 -8.73 8.52
C ILE A 33 -14.53 -10.00 7.80
N GLY A 34 -13.65 -10.60 7.01
CA GLY A 34 -13.88 -11.86 6.31
C GLY A 34 -13.40 -13.07 7.12
N PRO A 35 -13.42 -14.27 6.50
CA PRO A 35 -12.95 -15.50 7.15
C PRO A 35 -11.45 -15.50 7.51
N GLY A 36 -10.62 -14.75 6.77
CA GLY A 36 -9.17 -14.68 6.98
C GLY A 36 -8.53 -13.39 6.46
N SER A 37 -9.34 -12.34 6.28
CA SER A 37 -8.92 -11.05 5.77
C SER A 37 -9.85 -9.95 6.25
N VAL A 38 -9.46 -8.69 6.07
CA VAL A 38 -10.33 -7.53 6.27
C VAL A 38 -10.41 -6.75 4.96
N ASP A 39 -11.63 -6.56 4.43
CA ASP A 39 -11.88 -5.74 3.25
C ASP A 39 -11.47 -4.29 3.53
N ILE A 40 -10.59 -3.75 2.67
CA ILE A 40 -10.04 -2.41 2.77
C ILE A 40 -10.65 -1.51 1.71
N ARG A 41 -10.89 -0.25 2.07
CA ARG A 41 -11.53 0.73 1.22
C ARG A 41 -10.55 1.74 0.64
N LEU A 42 -10.91 2.27 -0.52
CA LEU A 42 -10.16 3.30 -1.22
C LEU A 42 -10.31 4.64 -0.50
N GLY A 43 -9.20 5.32 -0.24
CA GLY A 43 -9.19 6.72 0.21
C GLY A 43 -9.60 7.70 -0.90
N ASN A 44 -9.48 8.98 -0.61
CA ASN A 44 -9.86 10.08 -1.51
C ASN A 44 -8.68 10.86 -2.10
N GLU A 45 -7.45 10.51 -1.73
CA GLU A 45 -6.23 11.12 -2.25
C GLU A 45 -5.50 10.17 -3.19
N PHE A 46 -5.08 10.70 -4.33
CA PHE A 46 -4.37 9.99 -5.38
C PHE A 46 -3.09 10.74 -5.75
N ILE A 47 -2.02 10.02 -6.08
CA ILE A 47 -0.86 10.57 -6.81
C ILE A 47 -0.92 10.02 -8.22
N VAL A 48 -1.08 10.92 -9.18
CA VAL A 48 -1.09 10.61 -10.61
C VAL A 48 0.25 11.04 -11.20
N THR A 49 0.90 10.14 -11.92
CA THR A 49 2.11 10.48 -12.68
C THR A 49 1.71 10.86 -14.11
N GLN A 50 1.95 12.10 -14.50
CA GLN A 50 1.76 12.52 -15.89
C GLN A 50 2.90 11.98 -16.77
N LYS A 51 2.56 11.64 -18.02
CA LYS A 51 3.57 11.30 -19.02
C LYS A 51 4.38 12.56 -19.33
N GLY A 52 5.59 12.62 -18.80
CA GLY A 52 6.56 13.70 -19.04
C GLY A 52 7.64 13.30 -20.03
N ASN A 53 8.54 14.25 -20.34
CA ASN A 53 9.74 14.02 -21.16
C ASN A 53 10.90 13.39 -20.37
N LEU A 54 10.60 12.60 -19.33
CA LEU A 54 11.64 11.88 -18.60
C LEU A 54 12.15 10.73 -19.48
N ALA A 55 13.42 10.79 -19.87
CA ALA A 55 14.00 9.78 -20.76
C ALA A 55 14.05 8.38 -20.14
N SER A 56 14.42 8.31 -18.86
CA SER A 56 14.47 7.08 -18.07
C SER A 56 14.48 7.39 -16.58
N LEU A 57 14.11 6.40 -15.77
CA LEU A 57 14.38 6.40 -14.34
C LEU A 57 15.61 5.52 -14.10
N ASP A 58 16.77 6.15 -13.92
CA ASP A 58 18.05 5.46 -13.72
C ASP A 58 18.45 5.48 -12.23
N PRO A 59 18.45 4.33 -11.54
CA PRO A 59 18.96 4.21 -10.16
C PRO A 59 20.44 4.56 -10.00
N GLY A 60 21.24 4.55 -11.06
CA GLY A 60 22.63 5.02 -11.06
C GLY A 60 22.78 6.54 -11.13
N ALA A 61 21.70 7.28 -11.41
CA ALA A 61 21.70 8.74 -11.42
C ALA A 61 21.81 9.31 -9.99
N SER A 62 22.25 10.57 -9.89
CA SER A 62 22.26 11.30 -8.62
C SER A 62 20.87 11.35 -7.97
N GLU A 63 20.81 11.55 -6.65
CA GLU A 63 19.52 11.73 -5.95
C GLU A 63 18.66 12.87 -6.54
N MET A 64 19.30 13.91 -7.08
CA MET A 64 18.60 14.97 -7.81
C MET A 64 17.96 14.45 -9.10
N GLY A 65 18.65 13.59 -9.85
CA GLY A 65 18.14 12.95 -11.07
C GLY A 65 16.97 12.00 -10.78
N LEU A 66 17.07 11.20 -9.71
CA LEU A 66 15.96 10.36 -9.25
C LEU A 66 14.75 11.18 -8.78
N GLY A 67 15.01 12.36 -8.23
CA GLY A 67 13.98 13.32 -7.82
C GLY A 67 13.17 13.92 -8.96
N GLU A 68 13.64 13.86 -10.21
CA GLU A 68 12.93 14.44 -11.36
C GLU A 68 11.58 13.78 -11.61
N LYS A 69 11.42 12.49 -11.28
CA LYS A 69 10.11 11.80 -11.36
C LYS A 69 9.02 12.54 -10.58
N ARG A 70 9.36 13.08 -9.40
CA ARG A 70 8.40 13.79 -8.53
C ARG A 70 7.87 15.07 -9.17
N ARG A 71 8.55 15.64 -10.17
CA ARG A 71 8.07 16.81 -10.92
C ARG A 71 6.85 16.49 -11.79
N PHE A 72 6.66 15.23 -12.15
CA PHE A 72 5.55 14.77 -12.97
C PHE A 72 4.43 14.13 -12.13
N GLU A 73 4.56 14.14 -10.81
CA GLU A 73 3.58 13.60 -9.89
C GLU A 73 2.68 14.70 -9.36
N HIS A 74 1.37 14.51 -9.49
CA HIS A 74 0.37 15.44 -8.99
C HIS A 74 -0.52 14.75 -7.97
N LYS A 75 -0.65 15.38 -6.79
CA LYS A 75 -1.67 15.00 -5.82
C LYS A 75 -3.04 15.46 -6.33
N ARG A 76 -3.98 14.54 -6.39
CA ARG A 76 -5.38 14.81 -6.71
C ARG A 76 -6.24 14.37 -5.55
N TYR A 77 -7.06 15.30 -5.06
CA TYR A 77 -8.13 15.02 -4.12
C TYR A 77 -9.43 14.80 -4.92
N VAL A 78 -10.21 13.80 -4.53
CA VAL A 78 -11.51 13.49 -5.14
C VAL A 78 -12.57 13.59 -4.05
N GLU A 79 -13.61 14.40 -4.28
CA GLU A 79 -14.65 14.59 -3.26
C GLU A 79 -15.47 13.31 -3.05
N ARG A 80 -16.24 13.29 -1.96
CA ARG A 80 -17.15 12.18 -1.69
C ARG A 80 -18.17 12.07 -2.81
N ALA A 81 -18.43 10.84 -3.26
CA ALA A 81 -19.33 10.51 -4.38
C ALA A 81 -18.87 11.01 -5.77
N GLU A 82 -17.69 11.61 -5.89
CA GLU A 82 -17.09 11.88 -7.20
C GLU A 82 -16.26 10.68 -7.71
N PRO A 83 -16.26 10.44 -9.03
CA PRO A 83 -15.44 9.38 -9.61
C PRO A 83 -13.99 9.81 -9.84
N PHE A 84 -13.06 8.90 -9.52
CA PHE A 84 -11.74 8.87 -10.10
C PHE A 84 -11.74 7.90 -11.29
N VAL A 85 -11.31 8.36 -12.47
CA VAL A 85 -11.21 7.52 -13.67
C VAL A 85 -9.78 7.01 -13.79
N LEU A 86 -9.60 5.69 -13.73
CA LEU A 86 -8.32 5.03 -13.94
C LEU A 86 -8.29 4.43 -15.36
N HIS A 87 -7.51 5.02 -16.26
CA HIS A 87 -7.44 4.54 -17.64
C HIS A 87 -6.59 3.27 -17.77
N PRO A 88 -6.80 2.47 -18.84
CA PRO A 88 -5.95 1.34 -19.16
C PRO A 88 -4.46 1.70 -19.13
N ARG A 89 -3.66 0.82 -18.53
CA ARG A 89 -2.20 0.87 -18.44
C ARG A 89 -1.65 2.05 -17.64
N GLU A 90 -2.49 2.71 -16.84
CA GLU A 90 -2.07 3.72 -15.88
C GLU A 90 -1.75 3.09 -14.52
N LEU A 91 -0.69 3.58 -13.89
CA LEU A 91 -0.38 3.35 -12.48
C LEU A 91 -0.68 4.62 -11.69
N VAL A 92 -1.49 4.50 -10.64
CA VAL A 92 -1.78 5.58 -9.71
C VAL A 92 -1.51 5.12 -8.29
N LEU A 93 -1.02 6.00 -7.44
CA LEU A 93 -0.94 5.72 -6.01
C LEU A 93 -2.21 6.23 -5.34
N ALA A 94 -2.79 5.44 -4.46
CA ALA A 94 -3.86 5.85 -3.56
C ALA A 94 -3.49 5.48 -2.12
N ALA A 95 -4.23 5.96 -1.14
CA ALA A 95 -4.16 5.42 0.21
C ALA A 95 -5.41 4.60 0.53
N THR A 96 -5.30 3.69 1.49
CA THR A 96 -6.46 3.10 2.15
C THR A 96 -7.24 4.18 2.89
N LEU A 97 -8.55 4.03 2.95
CA LEU A 97 -9.39 4.84 3.83
C LEU A 97 -9.10 4.52 5.30
N GLU A 98 -8.84 3.25 5.59
CA GLU A 98 -8.48 2.79 6.92
C GLU A 98 -7.03 3.16 7.27
N TYR A 99 -6.87 3.67 8.49
CA TYR A 99 -5.62 3.74 9.23
C TYR A 99 -5.40 2.43 9.98
N PHE A 100 -4.19 1.90 9.88
CA PHE A 100 -3.75 0.68 10.53
C PHE A 100 -2.76 0.99 11.65
N ARG A 101 -2.86 0.27 12.77
CA ARG A 101 -1.74 0.06 13.69
C ARG A 101 -1.67 -1.43 14.00
N LEU A 102 -0.58 -2.05 13.58
CA LEU A 102 -0.31 -3.46 13.83
C LEU A 102 0.49 -3.60 15.14
N PRO A 103 0.15 -4.56 16.01
CA PRO A 103 1.02 -4.94 17.12
C PRO A 103 2.32 -5.60 16.62
N SER A 104 3.32 -5.71 17.48
CA SER A 104 4.65 -6.26 17.13
C SER A 104 4.66 -7.75 16.81
N ASN A 105 3.56 -8.46 17.05
CA ASN A 105 3.40 -9.88 16.73
C ASN A 105 2.58 -10.14 15.46
N LEU A 106 2.11 -9.11 14.76
CA LEU A 106 1.33 -9.26 13.53
C LEU A 106 1.98 -8.55 12.36
N ALA A 107 1.93 -9.19 11.20
CA ALA A 107 2.24 -8.60 9.92
C ALA A 107 1.14 -8.96 8.93
N GLY A 108 1.22 -8.41 7.72
CA GLY A 108 0.27 -8.77 6.68
C GLY A 108 0.67 -8.33 5.29
N TYR A 109 -0.20 -8.59 4.34
CA TYR A 109 -0.08 -8.06 2.99
C TYR A 109 -1.45 -7.63 2.48
N VAL A 110 -1.45 -6.64 1.60
CA VAL A 110 -2.64 -6.24 0.87
C VAL A 110 -2.74 -7.09 -0.39
N THR A 111 -3.94 -7.55 -0.71
CA THR A 111 -4.22 -8.24 -1.96
C THR A 111 -5.48 -7.70 -2.61
N SER A 112 -5.54 -7.82 -3.93
CA SER A 112 -6.71 -7.41 -4.71
C SER A 112 -7.91 -8.30 -4.38
N ARG A 113 -9.12 -7.73 -4.37
CA ARG A 113 -10.32 -8.57 -4.34
C ARG A 113 -10.51 -9.22 -5.71
N SER A 114 -10.94 -10.47 -5.72
CA SER A 114 -11.09 -11.25 -6.95
C SER A 114 -12.03 -10.60 -7.97
N ALA A 115 -13.08 -9.90 -7.51
CA ALA A 115 -13.99 -9.16 -8.38
C ALA A 115 -13.28 -8.04 -9.15
N TRP A 116 -12.41 -7.28 -8.48
CA TRP A 116 -11.62 -6.20 -9.07
C TRP A 116 -10.53 -6.74 -9.99
N GLY A 117 -9.86 -7.82 -9.60
CA GLY A 117 -8.88 -8.50 -10.44
C GLY A 117 -9.47 -8.96 -11.78
N ARG A 118 -10.69 -9.51 -11.78
CA ARG A 118 -11.40 -9.89 -13.02
C ARG A 118 -11.85 -8.71 -13.88
N ALA A 119 -12.04 -7.54 -13.28
CA ALA A 119 -12.33 -6.29 -13.99
C ALA A 119 -11.06 -5.62 -14.56
N GLY A 120 -9.87 -6.19 -14.32
CA GLY A 120 -8.59 -5.65 -14.75
C GLY A 120 -7.90 -4.74 -13.73
N LEU A 121 -8.51 -4.49 -12.56
CA LEU A 121 -7.85 -3.72 -11.49
C LEU A 121 -6.88 -4.62 -10.73
N VAL A 122 -5.60 -4.29 -10.83
CA VAL A 122 -4.54 -4.92 -10.06
C VAL A 122 -4.02 -3.95 -9.03
N ILE A 123 -3.98 -4.39 -7.78
CA ILE A 123 -3.24 -3.73 -6.72
C ILE A 123 -1.82 -4.30 -6.77
N ALA A 124 -0.92 -3.55 -7.41
CA ALA A 124 0.47 -3.94 -7.63
C ALA A 124 1.34 -3.86 -6.36
N THR A 125 0.77 -3.34 -5.26
CA THR A 125 1.41 -3.28 -3.95
C THR A 125 1.73 -4.68 -3.43
N ALA A 126 2.96 -5.14 -3.67
CA ALA A 126 3.54 -6.33 -3.05
C ALA A 126 4.29 -5.96 -1.77
N VAL A 127 3.70 -5.11 -0.93
CA VAL A 127 4.34 -4.64 0.30
C VAL A 127 3.81 -5.46 1.47
N ALA A 128 4.69 -6.28 2.02
CA ALA A 128 4.50 -6.80 3.37
C ALA A 128 4.41 -5.61 4.33
N VAL A 129 3.29 -5.50 5.03
CA VAL A 129 3.11 -4.53 6.10
C VAL A 129 3.70 -5.16 7.35
N HIS A 130 4.75 -4.53 7.85
CA HIS A 130 5.59 -5.07 8.91
C HIS A 130 4.96 -4.92 10.30
N PRO A 131 5.41 -5.70 11.30
CA PRO A 131 4.96 -5.55 12.68
C PRO A 131 5.27 -4.16 13.23
N GLY A 132 4.39 -3.64 14.08
CA GLY A 132 4.49 -2.27 14.59
C GLY A 132 4.17 -1.17 13.57
N PHE A 133 3.81 -1.49 12.32
CA PHE A 133 3.44 -0.47 11.34
C PHE A 133 2.25 0.35 11.83
N THR A 134 2.33 1.67 11.65
CA THR A 134 1.23 2.60 11.87
C THR A 134 1.04 3.48 10.63
N GLY A 135 -0.19 3.72 10.19
CA GLY A 135 -0.47 4.54 9.01
C GLY A 135 -1.59 4.02 8.11
N THR A 136 -1.95 4.80 7.11
CA THR A 136 -2.69 4.32 5.92
C THR A 136 -1.75 3.54 5.02
N VAL A 137 -2.22 2.49 4.36
CA VAL A 137 -1.40 1.74 3.41
C VAL A 137 -1.47 2.42 2.04
N THR A 138 -0.32 2.66 1.41
CA THR A 138 -0.29 3.14 0.02
C THR A 138 -0.62 1.98 -0.91
N LEU A 139 -1.62 2.17 -1.77
CA LEU A 139 -2.05 1.27 -2.81
C LEU A 139 -1.47 1.71 -4.16
N GLU A 140 -0.93 0.78 -4.92
CA GLU A 140 -0.45 0.95 -6.28
C GLU A 140 -1.51 0.34 -7.19
N LEU A 141 -2.39 1.18 -7.75
CA LEU A 141 -3.52 0.73 -8.56
C LEU A 141 -3.13 0.77 -10.03
N VAL A 142 -3.26 -0.37 -10.71
CA VAL A 142 -3.02 -0.50 -12.14
C VAL A 142 -4.25 -1.07 -12.82
N ASN A 143 -4.71 -0.43 -13.88
CA ASN A 143 -5.74 -1.00 -14.75
C ASN A 143 -5.07 -1.77 -15.90
N LEU A 144 -5.11 -3.10 -15.84
CA LEU A 144 -4.67 -4.00 -16.91
C LEU A 144 -5.80 -4.39 -17.88
N GLY A 145 -7.01 -3.89 -17.67
CA GLY A 145 -8.13 -4.05 -18.60
C GLY A 145 -8.05 -3.08 -19.78
N GLU A 146 -8.98 -3.24 -20.72
CA GLU A 146 -9.04 -2.44 -21.97
C GLU A 146 -10.00 -1.23 -21.86
N VAL A 147 -10.77 -1.14 -20.77
CA VAL A 147 -11.73 -0.05 -20.54
C VAL A 147 -11.37 0.76 -19.28
N PRO A 148 -11.69 2.06 -19.22
CA PRO A 148 -11.50 2.85 -18.01
C PRO A 148 -12.30 2.30 -16.82
N LEU A 149 -11.68 2.30 -15.64
CA LEU A 149 -12.33 1.93 -14.39
C LEU A 149 -12.75 3.18 -13.64
N ILE A 150 -14.00 3.20 -13.20
CA ILE A 150 -14.55 4.27 -12.37
C ILE A 150 -14.43 3.85 -10.90
N LEU A 151 -13.63 4.59 -10.15
CA LEU A 151 -13.32 4.33 -8.74
C LEU A 151 -13.87 5.45 -7.88
N TYR A 152 -14.75 5.11 -6.94
CA TYR A 152 -15.27 6.07 -5.96
C TYR A 152 -14.51 5.90 -4.63
N PRO A 153 -14.10 7.01 -3.97
CA PRO A 153 -13.61 6.94 -2.61
C PRO A 153 -14.61 6.22 -1.69
N GLY A 154 -14.11 5.29 -0.87
CA GLY A 154 -14.89 4.45 0.03
C GLY A 154 -15.24 3.06 -0.53
N LEU A 155 -15.02 2.78 -1.81
CA LEU A 155 -15.20 1.44 -2.37
C LEU A 155 -14.23 0.44 -1.75
N SER A 156 -14.71 -0.78 -1.46
CA SER A 156 -13.85 -1.89 -1.06
C SER A 156 -13.10 -2.43 -2.29
N VAL A 157 -11.82 -2.08 -2.41
CA VAL A 157 -10.96 -2.40 -3.56
C VAL A 157 -9.97 -3.53 -3.27
N ALA A 158 -9.59 -3.68 -1.99
CA ALA A 158 -8.57 -4.60 -1.54
C ALA A 158 -9.03 -5.39 -0.32
N GLN A 159 -8.22 -6.33 0.10
CA GLN A 159 -8.33 -7.00 1.39
C GLN A 159 -6.95 -7.12 2.03
N PHE A 160 -6.90 -6.99 3.36
CA PHE A 160 -5.70 -7.17 4.16
C PHE A 160 -5.69 -8.59 4.72
N VAL A 161 -4.63 -9.34 4.45
CA VAL A 161 -4.43 -10.67 5.02
C VAL A 161 -3.38 -10.56 6.12
N PHE A 162 -3.71 -11.05 7.31
CA PHE A 162 -2.85 -10.98 8.49
C PHE A 162 -2.20 -12.35 8.74
N PHE A 163 -0.96 -12.32 9.22
CA PHE A 163 -0.25 -13.52 9.67
C PHE A 163 0.56 -13.23 10.93
N ASP A 164 0.73 -14.26 11.74
CA ASP A 164 1.52 -14.21 12.96
C ASP A 164 3.02 -14.00 12.60
N CYS A 165 3.67 -13.10 13.34
CA CYS A 165 5.10 -12.83 13.25
C CYS A 165 5.76 -13.07 14.61
N SER A 166 6.87 -13.81 14.61
CA SER A 166 7.69 -14.05 15.79
C SER A 166 8.92 -13.13 15.76
N GLY A 167 9.19 -12.43 16.85
CA GLY A 167 10.27 -11.45 16.95
C GLY A 167 9.68 -10.06 17.13
N GLY A 168 9.81 -9.49 18.33
CA GLY A 168 9.16 -8.24 18.73
C GLY A 168 9.80 -6.97 18.15
N GLU A 169 10.32 -7.03 16.92
CA GLU A 169 10.87 -5.85 16.26
C GLU A 169 9.75 -5.00 15.67
N GLU A 170 9.82 -3.70 15.93
CA GLU A 170 8.83 -2.74 15.44
C GLU A 170 9.34 -2.00 14.20
N TYR A 171 8.43 -1.74 13.27
CA TYR A 171 8.72 -0.96 12.07
C TYR A 171 9.03 0.50 12.41
N THR A 172 10.29 0.89 12.22
CA THR A 172 10.79 2.27 12.37
C THR A 172 11.10 2.94 11.02
N GLY A 173 10.57 2.39 9.92
CA GLY A 173 10.86 2.87 8.59
C GLY A 173 10.15 4.19 8.23
N ARG A 174 10.55 4.75 7.09
CA ARG A 174 10.14 6.08 6.59
C ARG A 174 8.63 6.30 6.49
N PHE A 175 7.84 5.25 6.31
CA PHE A 175 6.40 5.33 6.05
C PHE A 175 5.55 5.24 7.33
N SER A 176 6.17 5.18 8.51
CA SER A 176 5.45 5.14 9.78
C SER A 176 4.65 6.43 10.00
N GLY A 177 3.41 6.28 10.45
CA GLY A 177 2.47 7.38 10.72
C GLY A 177 1.88 8.06 9.48
N GLN A 178 2.10 7.55 8.26
CA GLN A 178 1.58 8.19 7.06
C GLN A 178 0.04 8.19 7.00
N ILE A 179 -0.55 9.24 6.44
CA ILE A 179 -2.03 9.42 6.32
C ILE A 179 -2.49 9.76 4.90
N SER A 180 -1.56 9.73 3.94
CA SER A 180 -1.72 10.15 2.55
C SER A 180 -0.83 9.24 1.71
N PRO A 181 -1.17 8.95 0.43
CA PRO A 181 -0.26 8.21 -0.43
C PRO A 181 1.11 8.89 -0.47
N GLN A 182 2.17 8.09 -0.29
CA GLN A 182 3.55 8.55 -0.35
C GLN A 182 4.22 7.97 -1.60
N SER A 183 4.76 8.86 -2.43
CA SER A 183 5.64 8.45 -3.51
C SER A 183 7.04 8.20 -2.98
N SER A 184 7.70 7.20 -3.55
CA SER A 184 9.12 6.95 -3.31
C SER A 184 9.82 6.64 -4.63
N THR A 185 11.14 6.84 -4.62
CA THR A 185 12.03 6.44 -5.71
C THR A 185 12.93 5.33 -5.19
N PRO A 186 13.38 4.40 -6.05
CA PRO A 186 14.44 3.47 -5.70
C PRO A 186 15.63 4.23 -5.10
N LYS A 187 16.33 3.60 -4.14
CA LYS A 187 17.59 4.17 -3.63
C LYS A 187 18.60 4.23 -4.76
N ALA A 188 19.42 5.29 -4.77
CA ALA A 188 20.53 5.38 -5.69
C ALA A 188 21.48 4.19 -5.47
N ILE A 189 21.95 3.60 -6.56
CA ILE A 189 22.91 2.49 -6.49
C ILE A 189 24.23 3.04 -5.96
N GLU A 190 24.73 2.45 -4.87
CA GLU A 190 26.05 2.75 -4.35
C GLU A 190 27.11 1.80 -4.94
N LYS A 191 28.39 2.20 -4.97
CA LYS A 191 29.49 1.34 -5.46
C LYS A 191 29.56 -0.01 -4.73
N LYS A 192 29.18 -0.04 -3.44
CA LYS A 192 29.15 -1.29 -2.65
C LYS A 192 28.12 -2.29 -3.18
N ASP A 193 27.03 -1.81 -3.78
CA ASP A 193 25.95 -2.66 -4.32
C ASP A 193 26.41 -3.40 -5.60
N LEU A 194 27.46 -2.89 -6.25
CA LEU A 194 28.09 -3.49 -7.43
C LEU A 194 29.39 -4.25 -7.09
N SER A 195 29.77 -4.31 -5.81
CA SER A 195 31.06 -4.89 -5.37
C SER A 195 31.20 -6.37 -5.69
N PHE A 196 30.10 -7.09 -5.89
CA PHE A 196 30.11 -8.49 -6.31
C PHE A 196 30.67 -8.71 -7.73
N TRP A 197 30.64 -7.68 -8.58
CA TRP A 197 31.25 -7.70 -9.92
C TRP A 197 32.70 -7.17 -9.93
N CYS A 198 33.14 -6.50 -8.88
CA CYS A 198 34.51 -6.01 -8.78
C CYS A 198 35.44 -7.20 -8.48
N LYS A 199 36.35 -7.53 -9.39
CA LYS A 199 37.44 -8.50 -9.10
C LYS A 199 38.16 -8.01 -7.85
N ARG A 200 38.23 -8.87 -6.82
CA ARG A 200 39.14 -8.66 -5.69
C ARG A 200 40.56 -8.67 -6.26
N SER A 201 41.16 -7.49 -6.37
CA SER A 201 42.59 -7.32 -6.64
C SER A 201 43.40 -7.79 -5.45
#